data_AF-A0A2K8MKY3-F1
#
_entry.id   AF-A0A2K8MKY3-F1
#
_cell.length_a   1.000
_cell.length_b   1.000
_cell.length_c   1.000
_cell.angle_alpha   90.00
_cell.angle_beta   90.00
_cell.angle_gamma   90.00
#
_symmetry.space_group_name_H-M   'P 1'
#
loop_
_entity.id
_entity.type
_entity.pdbx_description
1 polymer ?
#
loop_
_entity_poly.entity_id
_entity_poly.type
_entity_poly.pdbx_seq_one_letter_code
_entity_poly.pdbx_strand_id
1 'polypeptide(L)'
;MPARQELSSFIRSTFRSVWALELLCFVKKHRDQAWPQRDLVVALRGSELVVSQSVETLLAAGLVVIESGELVRYQPTSEAVDKLASAAEALYASRPDAVRRMIVAPANPGLSSFADAFKLWRD
;
A
#
# COMPACT_ATOMS: atom_id res chain seq x y z
N MET A 1 18.23 -7.77 -1.72
CA MET A 1 17.27 -7.37 -0.67
C MET A 1 17.50 -5.89 -0.38
N PRO A 2 16.45 -5.04 -0.40
CA PRO A 2 16.60 -3.61 -0.14
C PRO A 2 17.04 -3.32 1.31
N ALA A 3 17.62 -2.15 1.54
CA ALA A 3 18.01 -1.76 2.89
C ALA A 3 16.78 -1.56 3.79
N ARG A 4 16.89 -1.85 5.10
CA ARG A 4 15.74 -1.75 6.02
C ARG A 4 15.10 -0.36 6.05
N GLN A 5 15.93 0.68 6.00
CA GLN A 5 15.46 2.07 6.03
C GLN A 5 14.73 2.43 4.74
N GLU A 6 15.30 2.03 3.60
CA GLU A 6 14.70 2.17 2.26
C GLU A 6 13.34 1.48 2.18
N LEU A 7 13.26 0.21 2.64
CA LEU A 7 11.99 -0.53 2.72
C LEU A 7 10.95 0.16 3.61
N SER A 8 11.37 0.66 4.77
CA SER A 8 10.46 1.34 5.70
C SER A 8 9.94 2.64 5.11
N SER A 9 10.81 3.40 4.43
CA SER A 9 10.42 4.63 3.72
C SER A 9 9.46 4.33 2.58
N PHE A 10 9.74 3.30 1.76
CA PHE A 10 8.86 2.85 0.70
C PHE A 10 7.47 2.47 1.22
N ILE A 11 7.39 1.64 2.27
CA ILE A 11 6.10 1.23 2.85
C ILE A 11 5.29 2.46 3.30
N ARG A 12 5.93 3.42 3.98
CA ARG A 12 5.28 4.62 4.52
C ARG A 12 4.87 5.63 3.46
N SER A 13 5.65 5.77 2.37
CA SER A 13 5.35 6.73 1.31
C SER A 13 4.35 6.17 0.30
N THR A 14 4.37 4.85 0.06
CA THR A 14 3.50 4.18 -0.90
C THR A 14 2.14 3.85 -0.30
N PHE A 15 2.05 3.07 0.78
CA PHE A 15 0.77 2.54 1.23
C PHE A 15 0.06 3.51 2.17
N ARG A 16 -1.11 3.99 1.74
CA ARG A 16 -2.00 4.85 2.55
C ARG A 16 -3.02 4.07 3.38
N SER A 17 -3.15 2.78 3.11
CA SER A 17 -4.04 1.87 3.81
C SER A 17 -3.46 0.45 3.78
N VAL A 18 -3.89 -0.38 4.72
CA VAL A 18 -3.54 -1.82 4.69
C VAL A 18 -4.13 -2.46 3.43
N TRP A 19 -5.29 -1.99 2.96
CA TRP A 19 -5.91 -2.45 1.72
C TRP A 19 -5.05 -2.27 0.48
N ALA A 20 -4.30 -1.18 0.36
CA ALA A 20 -3.39 -0.99 -0.76
C ALA A 20 -2.26 -2.05 -0.77
N LEU A 21 -1.79 -2.44 0.41
CA LEU A 21 -0.79 -3.52 0.54
C LEU A 21 -1.39 -4.90 0.26
N GLU A 22 -2.61 -5.17 0.73
CA GLU A 22 -3.32 -6.43 0.43
C GLU A 22 -3.61 -6.56 -1.08
N LEU A 23 -4.04 -5.47 -1.72
CA LEU A 23 -4.24 -5.42 -3.17
C LEU A 23 -2.93 -5.71 -3.90
N LEU A 24 -1.81 -5.12 -3.47
CA LEU A 24 -0.48 -5.42 -4.03
C LEU A 24 -0.16 -6.92 -3.92
N CYS A 25 -0.32 -7.51 -2.74
CA CYS A 25 -0.05 -8.93 -2.52
C CYS A 25 -0.93 -9.80 -3.43
N PHE A 26 -2.20 -9.46 -3.57
CA PHE A 26 -3.13 -10.15 -4.46
C PHE A 26 -2.69 -10.09 -5.92
N VAL A 27 -2.50 -8.89 -6.49
CA VAL A 27 -2.15 -8.76 -7.92
C VAL A 27 -0.76 -9.32 -8.22
N LYS A 28 0.17 -9.27 -7.26
CA LYS A 28 1.51 -9.86 -7.40
C LYS A 28 1.46 -11.39 -7.41
N LYS A 29 0.66 -12.00 -6.54
CA LYS A 29 0.41 -13.45 -6.57
C LYS A 29 -0.20 -13.90 -7.91
N HIS A 30 -0.97 -13.04 -8.54
CA HIS A 30 -1.61 -13.26 -9.85
C HIS A 30 -0.96 -12.43 -10.97
N ARG A 31 0.38 -12.31 -10.97
CA ARG A 31 1.13 -11.41 -11.88
C ARG A 31 0.88 -11.60 -13.39
N ASP A 32 0.47 -12.81 -13.78
CA ASP A 32 0.21 -13.16 -15.18
C ASP A 32 -1.24 -12.84 -15.61
N GLN A 33 -2.03 -12.21 -14.73
CA GLN A 33 -3.43 -11.88 -14.95
C GLN A 33 -3.67 -10.37 -14.80
N ALA A 34 -4.60 -9.85 -15.59
CA ALA A 34 -5.15 -8.50 -15.46
C ALA A 34 -6.59 -8.59 -14.96
N TRP A 35 -6.99 -7.68 -14.07
CA TRP A 35 -8.25 -7.76 -13.34
C TRP A 35 -9.10 -6.52 -13.55
N PRO A 36 -10.39 -6.63 -13.89
CA PRO A 36 -11.26 -5.46 -13.81
C PRO A 36 -11.46 -5.09 -12.33
N GLN A 37 -11.61 -3.79 -12.03
CA GLN A 37 -11.71 -3.33 -10.64
C GLN A 37 -12.87 -3.98 -9.87
N ARG A 38 -14.00 -4.26 -10.52
CA ARG A 38 -15.14 -4.98 -9.92
C ARG A 38 -14.76 -6.38 -9.40
N ASP A 39 -13.87 -7.09 -10.10
CA ASP A 39 -13.46 -8.42 -9.67
C ASP A 39 -12.49 -8.33 -8.50
N LEU A 40 -11.68 -7.26 -8.43
CA LEU A 40 -10.87 -6.95 -7.26
C LEU A 40 -11.74 -6.64 -6.03
N VAL A 41 -12.84 -5.90 -6.18
CA VAL A 41 -13.82 -5.65 -5.11
C VAL A 41 -14.36 -6.97 -4.55
N VAL A 42 -14.75 -7.90 -5.42
CA VAL A 42 -15.26 -9.21 -5.01
C VAL A 42 -14.16 -10.08 -4.38
N ALA A 43 -13.00 -10.19 -5.03
CA ALA A 43 -11.90 -11.05 -4.60
C ALA A 43 -11.35 -10.65 -3.23
N LEU A 44 -11.21 -9.35 -3.01
CA LEU A 44 -10.71 -8.78 -1.77
C LEU A 44 -11.82 -8.55 -0.73
N ARG A 45 -13.10 -8.70 -1.10
CA ARG A 45 -14.26 -8.33 -0.26
C ARG A 45 -14.20 -6.89 0.24
N GLY A 46 -13.68 -6.00 -0.62
CA GLY A 46 -13.57 -4.56 -0.37
C GLY A 46 -14.81 -3.80 -0.83
N SER A 47 -14.80 -2.48 -0.65
CA SER A 47 -15.74 -1.59 -1.34
C SER A 47 -15.10 -1.01 -2.60
N GLU A 48 -15.92 -0.55 -3.55
CA GLU A 48 -15.44 0.12 -4.77
C GLU A 48 -14.51 1.29 -4.46
N LEU A 49 -14.89 2.13 -3.49
CA LEU A 49 -14.08 3.27 -3.06
C LEU A 49 -12.69 2.85 -2.57
N VAL A 50 -12.62 1.84 -1.70
CA VAL A 50 -11.36 1.36 -1.13
C VAL A 50 -10.47 0.72 -2.20
N VAL A 51 -11.05 -0.05 -3.11
CA VAL A 51 -10.31 -0.67 -4.22
C VAL A 51 -9.79 0.39 -5.18
N SER A 52 -10.62 1.35 -5.59
CA SER A 52 -10.22 2.44 -6.49
C SER A 52 -9.05 3.25 -5.91
N GLN A 53 -9.15 3.70 -4.65
CA GLN A 53 -8.06 4.41 -3.96
C GLN A 53 -6.78 3.57 -3.84
N SER A 54 -6.93 2.26 -3.63
CA SER A 54 -5.80 1.34 -3.57
C SER A 54 -5.13 1.17 -4.93
N VAL A 55 -5.91 1.06 -6.01
CA VAL A 55 -5.40 1.00 -7.39
C VAL A 55 -4.66 2.29 -7.74
N GLU A 56 -5.24 3.46 -7.46
CA GLU A 56 -4.58 4.76 -7.66
C GLU A 56 -3.26 4.86 -6.90
N THR A 57 -3.24 4.41 -5.65
CA THR A 57 -2.04 4.36 -4.82
C THR A 57 -0.94 3.51 -5.47
N LEU A 58 -1.28 2.31 -5.95
CA LEU A 58 -0.32 1.41 -6.59
C LEU A 58 0.12 1.90 -7.97
N LEU A 59 -0.78 2.54 -8.72
CA LEU A 59 -0.49 3.13 -10.03
C LEU A 59 0.51 4.29 -9.87
N ALA A 60 0.25 5.20 -8.94
CA ALA A 60 1.14 6.33 -8.65
C ALA A 60 2.53 5.87 -8.15
N ALA A 61 2.58 4.74 -7.44
CA ALA A 61 3.84 4.12 -7.01
C ALA A 61 4.56 3.32 -8.10
N GLY A 62 3.97 3.21 -9.31
CA GLY A 62 4.54 2.45 -10.42
C GLY A 62 4.59 0.94 -10.17
N LEU A 63 3.64 0.40 -9.40
CA LEU A 63 3.54 -1.03 -9.07
C LEU A 63 2.55 -1.79 -9.98
N VAL A 64 1.55 -1.08 -10.49
CA VAL A 64 0.54 -1.63 -11.39
C VAL A 64 0.40 -0.72 -12.61
N VAL A 65 -0.18 -1.28 -13.67
CA VAL A 65 -0.67 -0.53 -14.83
C VAL A 65 -2.18 -0.73 -14.95
N ILE A 66 -2.84 0.22 -15.61
CA ILE A 66 -4.21 0.07 -16.09
C ILE A 66 -4.14 -0.09 -17.61
N GLU A 67 -4.51 -1.27 -18.08
CA GLU A 67 -4.54 -1.62 -19.50
C GLU A 67 -5.89 -1.23 -20.14
N SER A 68 -6.00 -1.44 -21.45
CA SER A 68 -7.26 -1.25 -22.17
C SER A 68 -8.39 -2.07 -21.54
N GLY A 69 -9.56 -1.45 -21.36
CA GLY A 69 -10.70 -2.06 -20.67
C GLY A 69 -10.66 -1.95 -19.14
N GLU A 70 -9.87 -1.00 -18.61
CA GLU A 70 -9.75 -0.71 -17.16
C GLU A 70 -9.26 -1.92 -16.33
N LEU A 71 -8.40 -2.73 -16.95
CA LEU A 71 -7.83 -3.91 -16.32
C LEU A 71 -6.55 -3.55 -15.57
N VAL A 72 -6.52 -3.86 -14.28
CA VAL A 72 -5.38 -3.63 -13.39
C VAL A 72 -4.46 -4.85 -13.44
N ARG A 73 -3.18 -4.65 -13.76
CA ARG A 73 -2.16 -5.70 -13.76
C ARG A 73 -0.94 -5.31 -12.95
N TYR A 74 -0.36 -6.27 -12.23
CA TYR A 74 0.93 -6.08 -11.60
C TYR A 74 2.04 -5.93 -12.65
N GLN A 75 2.63 -4.74 -12.72
CA GLN A 75 3.72 -4.44 -13.64
C GLN A 75 4.58 -3.32 -13.03
N PRO A 76 5.56 -3.66 -12.18
CA PRO A 76 6.43 -2.67 -11.60
C PRO A 76 7.25 -1.95 -12.68
N THR A 77 7.44 -0.64 -12.55
CA THR A 77 8.16 0.20 -13.52
C THR A 77 9.66 -0.07 -13.58
N SER A 78 10.23 -0.75 -12.58
CA SER A 78 11.63 -1.18 -12.57
C SER A 78 11.86 -2.39 -11.66
N GLU A 79 12.98 -3.07 -11.86
CA GLU A 79 13.42 -4.17 -10.99
C GLU A 79 13.64 -3.72 -9.54
N ALA A 80 14.06 -2.47 -9.32
CA ALA A 80 14.22 -1.91 -7.98
C ALA A 80 12.86 -1.80 -7.24
N VAL A 81 11.82 -1.34 -7.95
CA VAL A 81 10.46 -1.25 -7.41
C VAL A 81 9.89 -2.65 -7.15
N ASP A 82 10.13 -3.63 -8.02
CA ASP A 82 9.74 -5.02 -7.79
C ASP A 82 10.42 -5.63 -6.54
N LYS A 83 11.70 -5.34 -6.33
CA LYS A 83 12.45 -5.77 -5.14
C LYS A 83 11.87 -5.15 -3.86
N LEU A 84 11.48 -3.88 -3.89
CA LEU A 84 10.83 -3.21 -2.75
C LEU A 84 9.45 -3.79 -2.47
N ALA A 85 8.64 -4.03 -3.51
CA ALA A 85 7.33 -4.67 -3.39
C ALA A 85 7.43 -6.08 -2.78
N SER A 86 8.36 -6.89 -3.28
CA SER A 86 8.61 -8.25 -2.79
C SER A 86 9.09 -8.25 -1.32
N ALA A 87 9.95 -7.30 -0.95
CA ALA A 87 10.41 -7.16 0.42
C ALA A 87 9.29 -6.65 1.36
N ALA A 88 8.39 -5.80 0.88
CA ALA A 88 7.23 -5.33 1.63
C ALA A 88 6.23 -6.47 1.89
N GLU A 89 5.92 -7.27 0.87
CA GLU A 89 5.11 -8.50 0.99
C GLU A 89 5.72 -9.47 2.01
N ALA A 90 7.01 -9.78 1.90
CA ALA A 90 7.70 -10.68 2.82
C ALA A 90 7.73 -10.15 4.27
N LEU A 91 7.93 -8.85 4.46
CA LEU A 91 7.87 -8.23 5.77
C LEU A 91 6.45 -8.26 6.34
N TYR A 92 5.42 -8.07 5.51
CA TYR A 92 4.03 -8.12 5.93
C TYR A 92 3.62 -9.53 6.34
N ALA A 93 4.00 -10.54 5.56
CA ALA A 93 3.73 -11.95 5.88
C ALA A 93 4.39 -12.38 7.21
N SER A 94 5.61 -11.90 7.48
CA SER A 94 6.35 -12.27 8.69
C SER A 94 6.01 -11.42 9.93
N ARG A 95 5.63 -10.15 9.75
CA ARG A 95 5.41 -9.17 10.82
C ARG A 95 4.22 -8.24 10.49
N PRO A 96 2.99 -8.77 10.37
CA PRO A 96 1.85 -8.01 9.88
C PRO A 96 1.54 -6.79 10.74
N ASP A 97 1.56 -6.93 12.06
CA ASP A 97 1.28 -5.82 12.98
C ASP A 97 2.31 -4.69 12.90
N ALA A 98 3.58 -5.03 12.68
CA ALA A 98 4.63 -4.03 12.55
C ALA A 98 4.41 -3.17 11.30
N VAL A 99 4.07 -3.80 10.17
CA VAL A 99 3.79 -3.09 8.91
C VAL A 99 2.50 -2.27 8.99
N ARG A 100 1.44 -2.82 9.59
CA ARG A 100 0.19 -2.07 9.83
C ARG A 100 0.43 -0.78 10.63
N ARG A 101 1.28 -0.85 11.67
CA ARG A 101 1.70 0.34 12.42
C ARG A 101 2.51 1.32 11.57
N MET A 102 3.34 0.84 10.65
CA MET A 102 4.08 1.74 9.73
C MET A 102 3.13 2.51 8.81
N ILE A 103 2.09 1.86 8.31
CA ILE A 103 1.09 2.44 7.39
C ILE A 103 0.21 3.47 8.13
N VAL A 104 -0.25 3.15 9.33
CA VAL A 104 -1.18 4.01 10.10
C VAL A 104 -0.46 5.15 10.83
N ALA A 105 0.84 5.00 11.12
CA ALA A 105 1.60 6.03 11.82
C ALA A 105 1.63 7.34 11.00
N PRO A 106 1.45 8.51 11.66
CA PRO A 106 1.50 9.79 10.96
C PRO A 106 2.82 9.97 10.23
N ALA A 107 2.75 10.40 8.97
CA ALA A 107 3.94 10.71 8.16
C ALA A 107 4.77 11.88 8.76
N ASN A 108 4.18 12.68 9.65
CA ASN A 108 4.82 13.75 10.41
C ASN A 108 4.37 13.74 11.88
N PRO A 109 5.18 13.23 12.83
CA PRO A 109 4.84 13.27 14.27
C PRO A 109 4.77 14.69 14.84
N GLY A 110 5.32 15.70 14.15
CA GLY A 110 5.23 17.11 14.55
C GLY A 110 3.82 17.71 14.42
N LEU A 111 2.95 17.17 13.55
CA LEU A 111 1.59 17.69 13.39
C LEU A 111 0.61 17.13 14.43
N SER A 112 0.86 15.94 14.98
CA SER A 112 0.10 15.43 16.13
C SER A 112 0.41 16.19 17.43
N SER A 113 1.62 16.75 17.55
CA SER A 113 2.04 17.54 18.72
C SER A 113 1.19 18.80 18.95
N PHE A 114 0.59 19.37 17.89
CA PHE A 114 -0.31 20.51 18.02
C PHE A 114 -1.68 20.11 18.57
N ALA A 115 -2.20 18.94 18.22
CA ALA A 115 -3.50 18.47 18.69
C ALA A 115 -3.49 18.09 20.18
N ASP A 116 -2.37 17.59 20.69
CA ASP A 116 -2.22 17.29 22.13
C ASP A 116 -2.03 18.54 22.99
N ALA A 117 -1.57 19.66 22.42
CA ALA A 117 -1.43 20.93 23.15
C ALA A 117 -2.78 21.50 23.64
N PHE A 118 -3.90 21.14 22.98
CA PHE A 118 -5.24 21.59 23.37
C PHE A 118 -5.91 20.71 24.44
N LYS A 119 -5.34 19.55 24.79
CA LYS A 119 -5.87 18.69 25.87
C LYS A 119 -5.41 19.13 27.26
N LEU A 120 -4.45 20.05 27.34
CA LEU A 120 -3.84 20.53 28.59
C LEU A 120 -4.66 21.63 29.31
N TRP A 121 -5.83 21.98 28.80
CA TRP A 121 -6.68 23.07 29.32
C TRP A 121 -7.97 22.57 30.00
N ARG A 122 -7.92 21.36 30.56
CA ARG A 122 -9.07 20.80 31.28
C ARG A 122 -8.63 20.12 32.57
N ASP A 123 -8.17 20.95 33.50
CA ASP A 123 -8.29 20.78 34.95
C ASP A 123 -8.50 22.16 35.59
#